data_AF-A0A260Z424-F1
#
_entry.id   AF-A0A260Z424-F1
#
_cell.length_a   1.000
_cell.length_b   1.000
_cell.length_c   1.000
_cell.angle_alpha   90.00
_cell.angle_beta   90.00
_cell.angle_gamma   90.00
#
_symmetry.space_group_name_H-M   'P 1'
#
loop_
_entity.id
_entity.type
_entity.pdbx_description
1 polymer ?
#
loop_
_entity_poly.entity_id
_entity_poly.type
_entity_poly.pdbx_seq_one_letter_code
_entity_poly.pdbx_strand_id
1 'polypeptide(L)'
;MSDLIIENVPLTKEWLADVVEKKIGVKPTIGTSGILDNSELGYMSMIRKVELHFNAEQEENHPNLPKHVVLKIACSAKGSGVIENAGGEVSNSEDAAAVEQFMHNTECDYYQVFAKLADKPLKVPTIYAAAKAGEKEAPVPVIVMEMFEDCKVYDLITGFNEEQLYKIVDELVKLHIFSLTTEKWKEVKRDPTMIAMADMFSMMVKSIADNLAKQPGLEVISTFVRNTFDKDPKFLQTIGDEYLEEKRTSVMTHGDLWAPQILWDKEDNIAGIIDWQITHRGSP
;
A
#
# COMPACT_ATOMS: atom_id res chain seq x y z
N MET A 1 -10.71 30.29 -11.20
CA MET A 1 -10.79 28.98 -10.48
C MET A 1 -9.37 28.51 -10.28
N SER A 2 -9.07 27.88 -9.13
CA SER A 2 -7.75 27.28 -8.89
C SER A 2 -7.50 26.17 -9.91
N ASP A 3 -6.29 26.09 -10.45
CA ASP A 3 -5.85 24.97 -11.31
C ASP A 3 -5.41 23.75 -10.48
N LEU A 4 -5.34 23.90 -9.15
CA LEU A 4 -5.00 22.81 -8.25
C LEU A 4 -6.16 21.82 -8.10
N ILE A 5 -5.84 20.54 -7.99
CA ILE A 5 -6.81 19.48 -7.71
C ILE A 5 -7.28 19.54 -6.25
N ILE A 6 -6.36 19.84 -5.34
CA ILE A 6 -6.58 19.94 -3.89
C ILE A 6 -5.98 21.25 -3.43
N GLU A 7 -6.71 22.01 -2.61
CA GLU A 7 -6.21 23.27 -2.06
C GLU A 7 -4.91 23.02 -1.26
N ASN A 8 -3.90 23.87 -1.49
CA ASN A 8 -2.56 23.81 -0.86
C ASN A 8 -1.70 22.59 -1.20
N VAL A 9 -2.12 21.73 -2.14
CA VAL A 9 -1.25 20.68 -2.70
C VAL A 9 -0.86 21.08 -4.12
N PRO A 10 0.44 21.11 -4.49
CA PRO A 10 0.89 21.61 -5.78
C PRO A 10 0.67 20.61 -6.94
N LEU A 11 -0.44 19.87 -6.93
CA LEU A 11 -0.87 19.00 -8.02
C LEU A 11 -1.93 19.72 -8.86
N THR A 12 -1.62 19.96 -10.13
CA THR A 12 -2.52 20.65 -11.07
C THR A 12 -3.42 19.68 -11.81
N LYS A 13 -4.57 20.19 -12.27
CA LYS A 13 -5.48 19.46 -13.14
C LYS A 13 -4.79 19.03 -14.44
N GLU A 14 -3.98 19.90 -15.02
CA GLU A 14 -3.23 19.60 -16.24
C GLU A 14 -2.25 18.42 -16.04
N TRP A 15 -1.52 18.41 -14.93
CA TRP A 15 -0.60 17.31 -14.62
C TRP A 15 -1.33 15.96 -14.54
N LEU A 16 -2.48 15.91 -13.87
CA LEU A 16 -3.26 14.67 -13.78
C LEU A 16 -3.82 14.25 -15.15
N ALA A 17 -4.29 15.21 -15.96
CA ALA A 17 -4.77 14.92 -17.30
C ALA A 17 -3.68 14.31 -18.18
N ASP A 18 -2.46 14.85 -18.14
CA ASP A 18 -1.29 14.32 -18.86
C ASP A 18 -0.91 12.91 -18.38
N VAL A 19 -0.95 12.67 -17.07
CA VAL A 19 -0.70 11.35 -16.46
C VAL A 19 -1.70 10.32 -16.96
N VAL A 20 -2.99 10.67 -16.99
CA VAL A 20 -4.04 9.76 -17.49
C VAL A 20 -3.87 9.54 -19.00
N GLU A 21 -3.69 10.61 -19.78
CA GLU A 21 -3.48 10.53 -21.23
C GLU A 21 -2.30 9.63 -21.59
N LYS A 22 -1.16 9.78 -20.90
CA LYS A 22 0.01 8.93 -21.12
C LYS A 22 -0.30 7.44 -20.96
N LYS A 23 -1.23 7.09 -20.07
CA LYS A 23 -1.58 5.70 -19.77
C LYS A 23 -2.61 5.12 -20.75
N ILE A 24 -3.67 5.87 -21.07
CA ILE A 24 -4.82 5.36 -21.83
C ILE A 24 -4.96 5.96 -23.24
N GLY A 25 -4.09 6.90 -23.61
CA GLY A 25 -4.05 7.55 -24.92
C GLY A 25 -5.10 8.65 -25.11
N VAL A 26 -5.87 8.98 -24.07
CA VAL A 26 -6.97 9.96 -24.13
C VAL A 26 -6.88 10.92 -22.97
N LYS A 27 -6.88 12.21 -23.26
CA LYS A 27 -6.82 13.27 -22.25
C LYS A 27 -8.20 13.57 -21.67
N PRO A 28 -8.41 13.40 -20.36
CA PRO A 28 -9.63 13.84 -19.69
C PRO A 28 -9.60 15.35 -19.39
N THR A 29 -10.78 15.93 -19.19
CA THR A 29 -10.95 17.15 -18.40
C THR A 29 -11.09 16.76 -16.93
N ILE A 30 -10.30 17.37 -16.03
CA ILE A 30 -10.34 17.05 -14.61
C ILE A 30 -11.46 17.81 -13.89
N GLY A 31 -12.39 17.04 -13.30
CA GLY A 31 -13.56 17.52 -12.58
C GLY A 31 -13.28 17.96 -11.16
N THR A 32 -14.20 17.62 -10.24
CA THR A 32 -14.04 17.92 -8.82
C THR A 32 -13.22 16.84 -8.11
N SER A 33 -12.68 17.20 -6.95
CA SER A 33 -12.02 16.25 -6.05
C SER A 33 -12.81 16.15 -4.74
N GLY A 34 -12.92 14.93 -4.22
CA GLY A 34 -13.65 14.61 -3.01
C GLY A 34 -12.85 13.71 -2.09
N ILE A 35 -13.26 13.65 -0.83
CA ILE A 35 -12.75 12.68 0.15
C ILE A 35 -13.43 11.33 -0.13
N LEU A 36 -12.66 10.24 -0.12
CA LEU A 36 -13.22 8.89 -0.21
C LEU A 36 -13.90 8.50 1.11
N ASP A 37 -15.03 7.82 1.00
CA ASP A 37 -15.62 7.12 2.14
C ASP A 37 -14.57 6.16 2.72
N ASN A 38 -14.46 6.09 4.05
CA ASN A 38 -13.43 5.35 4.77
C ASN A 38 -11.97 5.82 4.53
N SER A 39 -11.73 7.03 4.00
CA SER A 39 -10.38 7.58 3.86
C SER A 39 -9.60 7.73 5.17
N GLU A 40 -10.28 7.61 6.32
CA GLU A 40 -9.67 7.51 7.65
C GLU A 40 -8.88 6.20 7.85
N LEU A 41 -9.23 5.13 7.12
CA LEU A 41 -8.46 3.87 7.08
C LEU A 41 -7.12 4.04 6.33
N GLY A 42 -6.97 5.11 5.53
CA GLY A 42 -5.69 5.51 4.96
C GLY A 42 -4.80 6.16 6.02
N TYR A 43 -4.17 5.33 6.85
CA TYR A 43 -3.46 5.75 8.06
C TYR A 43 -2.28 6.70 7.83
N MET A 44 -1.64 6.69 6.65
CA MET A 44 -0.43 7.52 6.38
C MET A 44 -0.54 8.43 5.15
N SER A 45 -1.69 8.47 4.49
CA SER A 45 -1.85 9.21 3.25
C SER A 45 -3.11 10.08 3.24
N MET A 46 -3.03 11.19 2.49
CA MET A 46 -4.21 11.90 2.04
C MET A 46 -4.77 11.17 0.82
N ILE A 47 -5.98 10.63 0.95
CA ILE A 47 -6.66 9.93 -0.14
C ILE A 47 -7.77 10.82 -0.72
N ARG A 48 -7.81 10.96 -2.05
CA ARG A 48 -8.83 11.73 -2.76
C ARG A 48 -9.37 10.98 -3.98
N LYS A 49 -10.69 11.03 -4.17
CA LYS A 49 -11.35 10.66 -5.42
C LYS A 49 -11.37 11.88 -6.33
N VAL A 50 -11.03 11.71 -7.61
CA VAL A 50 -11.04 12.78 -8.60
C VAL A 50 -11.86 12.35 -9.80
N GLU A 51 -12.77 13.21 -10.23
CA GLU A 51 -13.62 13.00 -11.41
C GLU A 51 -12.83 13.24 -12.70
N LEU A 52 -13.02 12.34 -13.66
CA LEU A 52 -12.53 12.44 -15.02
C LEU A 52 -13.71 12.60 -15.97
N HIS A 53 -13.63 13.60 -16.84
CA HIS A 53 -14.64 13.85 -17.87
C HIS A 53 -14.05 13.69 -19.26
N PHE A 54 -14.73 12.90 -20.09
CA PHE A 54 -14.42 12.72 -21.49
C PHE A 54 -15.58 13.22 -22.33
N ASN A 55 -15.30 13.70 -23.54
CA ASN A 55 -16.33 14.15 -24.46
C ASN A 55 -16.96 12.95 -25.20
N ALA A 56 -18.09 13.18 -25.87
CA ALA A 56 -18.84 12.13 -26.55
C ALA A 56 -18.02 11.38 -27.62
N GLU A 57 -17.15 12.09 -28.36
CA GLU A 57 -16.30 11.48 -29.38
C GLU A 57 -15.24 10.56 -28.75
N GLN A 58 -14.67 10.95 -27.62
CA GLN A 58 -13.74 10.12 -26.86
C GLN A 58 -14.42 8.87 -26.33
N GLU A 59 -15.62 9.00 -25.75
CA GLU A 59 -16.39 7.88 -25.22
C GLU A 59 -16.85 6.90 -26.32
N GLU A 60 -17.16 7.41 -27.52
CA GLU A 60 -17.51 6.56 -28.67
C GLU A 60 -16.30 5.77 -29.19
N ASN A 61 -15.13 6.40 -29.26
CA ASN A 61 -13.91 5.79 -29.79
C ASN A 61 -13.15 4.91 -28.78
N HIS A 62 -13.38 5.12 -27.48
CA HIS A 62 -12.68 4.42 -26.40
C HIS A 62 -13.69 3.80 -25.42
N PRO A 63 -14.03 2.51 -25.58
CA PRO A 63 -14.89 1.85 -24.63
C PRO A 63 -14.20 1.73 -23.26
N ASN A 64 -14.98 1.93 -22.19
CA ASN A 64 -14.55 1.76 -20.78
C ASN A 64 -13.56 2.81 -20.24
N LEU A 65 -13.71 4.08 -20.64
CA LEU A 65 -12.96 5.17 -20.02
C LEU A 65 -13.29 5.28 -18.50
N PRO A 66 -12.27 5.51 -17.64
CA PRO A 66 -12.47 5.60 -16.20
C PRO A 66 -13.23 6.88 -15.85
N LYS A 67 -14.25 6.77 -14.98
CA LYS A 67 -14.97 7.96 -14.47
C LYS A 67 -14.22 8.67 -13.36
N HIS A 68 -13.43 7.91 -12.60
CA HIS A 68 -12.68 8.43 -11.47
C HIS A 68 -11.31 7.77 -11.35
N VAL A 69 -10.42 8.50 -10.67
CA VAL A 69 -9.15 7.98 -10.16
C VAL A 69 -9.01 8.31 -8.70
N VAL A 70 -8.14 7.56 -8.02
CA VAL A 70 -7.73 7.81 -6.65
C VAL A 70 -6.34 8.41 -6.63
N LEU A 71 -6.19 9.52 -5.90
CA LEU A 71 -4.90 10.08 -5.52
C LEU A 71 -4.59 9.64 -4.09
N LYS A 72 -3.52 8.86 -3.91
CA LYS A 72 -2.91 8.57 -2.60
C LYS A 72 -1.65 9.41 -2.48
N ILE A 73 -1.69 10.44 -1.63
CA ILE A 73 -0.61 11.41 -1.45
C ILE A 73 0.02 11.20 -0.09
N ALA A 74 1.34 11.05 -0.09
CA ALA A 74 2.18 11.02 1.10
C ALA A 74 1.88 12.16 2.08
N CYS A 75 1.61 11.86 3.36
CA CYS A 75 1.27 12.88 4.36
C CYS A 75 1.88 12.61 5.74
N SER A 76 3.01 13.26 6.03
CA SER A 76 3.78 13.12 7.28
C SER A 76 2.98 13.42 8.56
N ALA A 77 1.99 14.31 8.51
CA ALA A 77 1.14 14.65 9.67
C ALA A 77 0.29 13.47 10.16
N LYS A 78 0.00 12.49 9.30
CA LYS A 78 -0.70 11.26 9.69
C LYS A 78 0.25 10.16 10.20
N GLY A 79 1.49 10.14 9.70
CA GLY A 79 2.51 9.16 10.09
C GLY A 79 2.88 9.19 11.58
N SER A 80 2.87 10.37 12.21
CA SER A 80 3.15 10.51 13.65
C SER A 80 2.12 9.77 14.51
N GLY A 81 0.84 9.82 14.14
CA GLY A 81 -0.23 9.13 14.88
C GLY A 81 -0.08 7.61 14.90
N VAL A 82 0.51 7.01 13.86
CA VAL A 82 0.73 5.56 13.80
C VAL A 82 1.83 5.14 14.79
N ILE A 83 2.95 5.87 14.83
CA ILE A 83 4.06 5.60 15.76
C ILE A 83 3.58 5.74 17.21
N GLU A 84 2.83 6.81 17.50
CA GLU A 84 2.26 7.07 18.83
C GLU A 84 1.28 5.97 19.26
N ASN A 85 0.35 5.58 18.39
CA ASN A 85 -0.63 4.51 18.68
C ASN A 85 0.02 3.13 18.83
N ALA A 86 1.14 2.89 18.15
CA ALA A 86 1.94 1.68 18.28
C ALA A 86 2.78 1.64 19.58
N GLY A 87 2.66 2.65 20.44
CA GLY A 87 3.41 2.74 21.70
C GLY A 87 4.89 3.06 21.49
N GLY A 88 5.25 3.58 20.31
CA GLY A 88 6.55 4.18 20.07
C GLY A 88 6.55 5.65 20.51
N GLU A 89 7.70 6.13 20.96
CA GLU A 89 7.92 7.57 21.12
C GLU A 89 8.37 8.13 19.76
N VAL A 90 7.63 9.09 19.20
CA VAL A 90 8.14 9.89 18.07
C VAL A 90 9.25 10.77 18.64
N SER A 91 10.50 10.34 18.48
CA SER A 91 11.64 11.09 19.00
C SER A 91 11.73 12.48 18.38
N ASN A 92 11.31 12.65 17.10
CA ASN A 92 11.09 13.93 16.41
C ASN A 92 10.24 13.73 15.13
N SER A 93 9.63 14.80 14.60
CA SER A 93 8.79 14.80 13.39
C SER A 93 9.47 14.29 12.11
N GLU A 94 10.80 14.27 12.09
CA GLU A 94 11.60 13.76 10.97
C GLU A 94 11.48 12.23 10.83
N ASP A 95 11.38 11.49 11.94
CA ASP A 95 11.23 10.04 11.92
C ASP A 95 9.86 9.62 11.35
N ALA A 96 8.80 10.36 11.70
CA ALA A 96 7.46 10.11 11.17
C ALA A 96 7.37 10.35 9.65
N ALA A 97 8.04 11.41 9.15
CA ALA A 97 8.14 11.67 7.72
C ALA A 97 8.98 10.60 7.00
N ALA A 98 10.05 10.13 7.63
CA ALA A 98 10.89 9.05 7.11
C ALA A 98 10.11 7.73 6.97
N VAL A 99 9.29 7.37 7.97
CA VAL A 99 8.43 6.17 7.92
C VAL A 99 7.47 6.24 6.75
N GLU A 100 6.75 7.35 6.65
CA GLU A 100 5.76 7.57 5.60
C GLU A 100 6.39 7.49 4.21
N GLN A 101 7.53 8.16 4.00
CA GLN A 101 8.24 8.17 2.72
C GLN A 101 8.70 6.78 2.29
N PHE A 102 9.29 5.98 3.16
CA PHE A 102 9.78 4.66 2.75
C PHE A 102 8.61 3.72 2.43
N MET A 103 7.50 3.81 3.17
CA MET A 103 6.30 3.01 2.92
C MET A 103 5.68 3.38 1.56
N HIS A 104 5.53 4.68 1.28
CA HIS A 104 5.09 5.18 -0.03
C HIS A 104 6.00 4.72 -1.17
N ASN A 105 7.32 4.87 -0.99
CA ASN A 105 8.31 4.47 -2.00
C ASN A 105 8.28 2.95 -2.25
N THR A 106 8.13 2.15 -1.19
CA THR A 106 7.98 0.70 -1.28
C THR A 106 6.73 0.35 -2.09
N GLU A 107 5.60 0.99 -1.81
CA GLU A 107 4.36 0.78 -2.57
C GLU A 107 4.55 1.11 -4.06
N CYS A 108 5.24 2.24 -4.36
CA CYS A 108 5.56 2.62 -5.73
C CYS A 108 6.41 1.57 -6.45
N ASP A 109 7.44 1.03 -5.79
CA ASP A 109 8.30 0.00 -6.37
C ASP A 109 7.52 -1.27 -6.76
N TYR A 110 6.66 -1.77 -5.87
CA TYR A 110 5.89 -2.97 -6.15
C TYR A 110 4.77 -2.74 -7.16
N TYR A 111 4.13 -1.57 -7.18
CA TYR A 111 3.23 -1.21 -8.27
C TYR A 111 3.95 -1.12 -9.62
N GLN A 112 5.19 -0.66 -9.67
CA GLN A 112 6.00 -0.69 -10.89
C GLN A 112 6.35 -2.13 -11.32
N VAL A 113 6.51 -3.08 -10.40
CA VAL A 113 6.63 -4.50 -10.73
C VAL A 113 5.35 -4.97 -11.43
N PHE A 114 4.19 -4.77 -10.80
CA PHE A 114 2.90 -5.20 -11.37
C PHE A 114 2.59 -4.53 -12.70
N ALA A 115 2.92 -3.25 -12.86
CA ALA A 115 2.68 -2.50 -14.10
C ALA A 115 3.49 -3.00 -15.31
N LYS A 116 4.58 -3.75 -15.07
CA LYS A 116 5.41 -4.35 -16.12
C LYS A 116 4.92 -5.75 -16.54
N LEU A 117 3.93 -6.32 -15.85
CA LEU A 117 3.40 -7.64 -16.15
C LEU A 117 2.28 -7.52 -17.19
N ALA A 118 2.32 -8.37 -18.21
CA ALA A 118 1.24 -8.49 -19.19
C ALA A 118 -0.01 -9.10 -18.52
N ASP A 119 0.19 -10.17 -17.77
CA ASP A 119 -0.83 -10.82 -16.96
C ASP A 119 -0.52 -10.60 -15.48
N LYS A 120 -1.41 -9.88 -14.79
CA LYS A 120 -1.27 -9.65 -13.35
C LYS A 120 -1.58 -10.97 -12.61
N PRO A 121 -0.76 -11.39 -11.64
CA PRO A 121 -0.99 -12.65 -10.93
C PRO A 121 -2.22 -12.58 -10.02
N LEU A 122 -2.60 -11.37 -9.60
CA LEU A 122 -3.74 -11.13 -8.74
C LEU A 122 -4.42 -9.81 -9.10
N LYS A 123 -5.57 -9.57 -8.48
CA LYS A 123 -6.36 -8.34 -8.66
C LYS A 123 -5.67 -7.15 -7.99
N VAL A 124 -4.92 -6.37 -8.76
CA VAL A 124 -4.32 -5.09 -8.33
C VAL A 124 -4.79 -3.94 -9.23
N PRO A 125 -4.93 -2.72 -8.69
CA PRO A 125 -5.40 -1.57 -9.46
C PRO A 125 -4.52 -1.28 -10.68
N THR A 126 -5.11 -0.64 -11.67
CA THR A 126 -4.36 0.02 -12.72
C THR A 126 -3.70 1.28 -12.16
N ILE A 127 -2.38 1.36 -12.33
CA ILE A 127 -1.58 2.50 -11.86
C ILE A 127 -1.27 3.40 -13.05
N TYR A 128 -1.71 4.66 -12.93
CA TYR A 128 -1.49 5.72 -13.90
C TYR A 128 -0.15 6.43 -13.64
N ALA A 129 0.17 6.66 -12.37
CA ALA A 129 1.48 7.15 -11.93
C ALA A 129 1.82 6.65 -10.53
N ALA A 130 3.10 6.45 -10.26
CA ALA A 130 3.64 6.11 -8.94
C ALA A 130 4.95 6.90 -8.75
N ALA A 131 4.81 8.15 -8.29
CA ALA A 131 5.90 9.08 -8.12
C ALA A 131 6.42 9.01 -6.68
N LYS A 132 7.70 8.66 -6.52
CA LYS A 132 8.32 8.50 -5.19
C LYS A 132 8.68 9.83 -4.55
N ALA A 133 8.92 9.77 -3.25
CA ALA A 133 9.56 10.87 -2.54
C ALA A 133 11.00 11.07 -3.02
N GLY A 134 11.38 12.32 -3.25
CA GLY A 134 12.71 12.71 -3.75
C GLY A 134 12.87 12.63 -5.28
N GLU A 135 11.87 12.13 -6.01
CA GLU A 135 11.86 12.14 -7.48
C GLU A 135 11.21 13.41 -8.04
N LYS A 136 11.53 13.74 -9.29
CA LYS A 136 11.00 14.94 -9.99
C LYS A 136 9.78 14.65 -10.87
N GLU A 137 9.24 13.42 -10.81
CA GLU A 137 8.12 12.99 -11.66
C GLU A 137 6.80 13.69 -11.27
N ALA A 138 6.66 14.09 -10.01
CA ALA A 138 5.52 14.83 -9.51
C ALA A 138 5.97 15.91 -8.50
N PRO A 139 5.17 16.98 -8.32
CA PRO A 139 5.42 18.02 -7.30
C PRO A 139 5.41 17.52 -5.84
N VAL A 140 4.73 16.40 -5.58
CA VAL A 140 4.66 15.72 -4.28
C VAL A 140 4.68 14.21 -4.52
N PRO A 141 5.07 13.38 -3.52
CA PRO A 141 4.98 11.93 -3.65
C PRO A 141 3.50 11.53 -3.74
N VAL A 142 3.15 10.84 -4.83
CA VAL A 142 1.75 10.51 -5.14
C VAL A 142 1.64 9.24 -5.96
N ILE A 143 0.65 8.43 -5.64
CA ILE A 143 0.19 7.33 -6.48
C ILE A 143 -1.17 7.71 -7.05
N VAL A 144 -1.29 7.64 -8.38
CA VAL A 144 -2.54 7.80 -9.13
C VAL A 144 -2.98 6.42 -9.57
N MET A 145 -4.10 5.95 -9.03
CA MET A 145 -4.59 4.58 -9.25
C MET A 145 -6.06 4.56 -9.67
N GLU A 146 -6.46 3.44 -10.26
CA GLU A 146 -7.83 3.11 -10.59
C GLU A 146 -8.76 3.24 -9.38
N MET A 147 -9.93 3.85 -9.61
CA MET A 147 -11.04 3.78 -8.66
C MET A 147 -11.86 2.54 -8.97
N PHE A 148 -11.95 1.63 -8.00
CA PHE A 148 -12.91 0.53 -8.07
C PHE A 148 -14.29 1.03 -7.67
N GLU A 149 -15.18 1.17 -8.65
CA GLU A 149 -16.55 1.64 -8.42
C GLU A 149 -17.40 0.55 -7.74
N ASP A 150 -18.39 0.99 -6.96
CA ASP A 150 -19.41 0.13 -6.33
C ASP A 150 -18.84 -1.04 -5.51
N CYS A 151 -17.65 -0.84 -4.93
CA CYS A 151 -16.99 -1.83 -4.07
C CYS A 151 -17.25 -1.57 -2.58
N LYS A 152 -17.16 -2.63 -1.79
CA LYS A 152 -17.26 -2.60 -0.32
C LYS A 152 -16.02 -3.21 0.33
N VAL A 153 -15.80 -2.84 1.59
CA VAL A 153 -14.86 -3.48 2.50
C VAL A 153 -15.65 -4.19 3.59
N TYR A 154 -15.14 -5.32 4.07
CA TYR A 154 -15.75 -6.03 5.19
C TYR A 154 -15.22 -5.49 6.52
N ASP A 155 -16.11 -5.49 7.50
CA ASP A 155 -15.78 -5.13 8.87
C ASP A 155 -14.87 -6.19 9.52
N LEU A 156 -13.81 -5.74 10.19
CA LEU A 156 -12.83 -6.61 10.83
C LEU A 156 -13.44 -7.48 11.94
N ILE A 157 -14.45 -6.96 12.66
CA ILE A 157 -15.05 -7.65 13.80
C ILE A 157 -15.97 -8.77 13.34
N THR A 158 -16.77 -8.50 12.30
CA THR A 158 -17.64 -9.50 11.68
C THR A 158 -16.82 -10.56 10.94
N GLY A 159 -15.71 -10.13 10.32
CA GLY A 159 -14.78 -11.01 9.62
C GLY A 159 -15.34 -11.55 8.30
N PHE A 160 -14.60 -12.50 7.72
CA PHE A 160 -14.93 -13.16 6.47
C PHE A 160 -15.64 -14.49 6.68
N ASN A 161 -16.58 -14.82 5.80
CA ASN A 161 -17.15 -16.16 5.72
C ASN A 161 -16.20 -17.13 4.99
N GLU A 162 -16.54 -18.42 5.00
CA GLU A 162 -15.71 -19.46 4.40
C GLU A 162 -15.44 -19.26 2.90
N GLU A 163 -16.47 -18.90 2.11
CA GLU A 163 -16.31 -18.66 0.66
C GLU A 163 -15.36 -17.49 0.38
N GLN A 164 -15.48 -16.42 1.16
CA GLN A 164 -14.61 -15.25 1.06
C GLN A 164 -13.17 -15.61 1.43
N LEU A 165 -12.96 -16.41 2.48
CA LEU A 165 -11.62 -16.88 2.85
C LEU A 165 -10.98 -17.69 1.72
N TYR A 166 -11.73 -18.57 1.04
CA TYR A 166 -11.19 -19.28 -0.12
C TYR A 166 -10.80 -18.33 -1.26
N LYS A 167 -11.61 -17.31 -1.57
CA LYS A 167 -11.26 -16.31 -2.58
C LYS A 167 -9.98 -15.55 -2.23
N ILE A 168 -9.76 -15.22 -0.95
CA ILE A 168 -8.52 -14.57 -0.48
C ILE A 168 -7.33 -15.52 -0.63
N VAL A 169 -7.48 -16.78 -0.23
CA VAL A 169 -6.44 -17.81 -0.37
C VAL A 169 -6.09 -18.03 -1.84
N ASP A 170 -7.06 -18.03 -2.75
CA ASP A 170 -6.81 -18.16 -4.20
C ASP A 170 -5.93 -17.02 -4.73
N GLU A 171 -6.18 -15.76 -4.32
CA GLU A 171 -5.32 -14.63 -4.73
C GLU A 171 -3.91 -14.73 -4.12
N LEU A 172 -3.78 -15.17 -2.87
CA LEU A 172 -2.47 -15.43 -2.24
C LEU A 172 -1.70 -16.54 -2.94
N VAL A 173 -2.36 -17.65 -3.29
CA VAL A 173 -1.75 -18.76 -4.02
C VAL A 173 -1.22 -18.29 -5.37
N LYS A 174 -1.99 -17.47 -6.12
CA LYS A 174 -1.52 -16.92 -7.39
C LYS A 174 -0.30 -16.02 -7.22
N LEU A 175 -0.29 -15.15 -6.20
CA LEU A 175 0.85 -14.30 -5.86
C LEU A 175 2.09 -15.13 -5.51
N HIS A 176 1.93 -16.19 -4.72
CA HIS A 176 3.04 -17.06 -4.31
C HIS A 176 3.56 -17.91 -5.48
N ILE A 177 2.68 -18.42 -6.34
CA ILE A 177 3.08 -19.09 -7.59
C ILE A 177 3.91 -18.13 -8.45
N PHE A 178 3.40 -16.92 -8.70
CA PHE A 178 4.14 -15.90 -9.46
C PHE A 178 5.52 -15.64 -8.85
N SER A 179 5.58 -15.53 -7.52
CA SER A 179 6.81 -15.25 -6.79
C SER A 179 7.84 -16.38 -6.92
N LEU A 180 7.38 -17.63 -6.96
CA LEU A 180 8.23 -18.82 -7.09
C LEU A 180 8.62 -19.13 -8.54
N THR A 181 7.88 -18.63 -9.53
CA THR A 181 8.13 -18.88 -10.96
C THR A 181 8.75 -17.68 -11.69
N THR A 182 8.93 -16.56 -11.00
CA THR A 182 9.45 -15.32 -11.59
C THR A 182 10.48 -14.70 -10.66
N GLU A 183 11.61 -14.22 -11.20
CA GLU A 183 12.69 -13.66 -10.37
C GLU A 183 12.69 -12.12 -10.33
N LYS A 184 12.12 -11.47 -11.35
CA LYS A 184 12.22 -10.02 -11.56
C LYS A 184 11.71 -9.17 -10.39
N TRP A 185 10.73 -9.67 -9.64
CA TRP A 185 10.21 -8.94 -8.48
C TRP A 185 11.24 -8.82 -7.33
N LYS A 186 12.24 -9.70 -7.28
CA LYS A 186 13.34 -9.64 -6.30
C LYS A 186 14.35 -8.51 -6.59
N GLU A 187 14.27 -7.87 -7.76
CA GLU A 187 15.10 -6.71 -8.10
C GLU A 187 14.73 -5.47 -7.27
N VAL A 188 13.54 -5.47 -6.64
CA VAL A 188 13.13 -4.42 -5.71
C VAL A 188 14.06 -4.42 -4.50
N LYS A 189 14.77 -3.31 -4.30
CA LYS A 189 15.67 -3.12 -3.16
C LYS A 189 14.90 -2.52 -1.99
N ARG A 190 15.26 -2.91 -0.77
CA ARG A 190 14.75 -2.23 0.43
C ARG A 190 15.13 -0.75 0.38
N ASP A 191 14.18 0.11 0.77
CA ASP A 191 14.45 1.52 0.94
C ASP A 191 15.56 1.72 2.00
N PRO A 192 16.60 2.55 1.75
CA PRO A 192 17.67 2.79 2.70
C PRO A 192 17.18 3.28 4.07
N THR A 193 16.08 4.04 4.09
CA THR A 193 15.44 4.56 5.29
C THR A 193 14.87 3.42 6.13
N MET A 194 14.21 2.45 5.50
CA MET A 194 13.71 1.24 6.18
C MET A 194 14.85 0.48 6.86
N ILE A 195 16.00 0.35 6.19
CA ILE A 195 17.20 -0.28 6.74
C ILE A 195 17.71 0.51 7.96
N ALA A 196 17.80 1.83 7.85
CA ALA A 196 18.26 2.69 8.95
C ALA A 196 17.32 2.65 10.16
N MET A 197 16.02 2.45 9.94
CA MET A 197 14.99 2.40 10.99
C MET A 197 14.70 0.99 11.53
N ALA A 198 15.39 -0.06 11.04
CA ALA A 198 15.09 -1.45 11.39
C ALA A 198 15.18 -1.74 12.90
N ASP A 199 16.16 -1.15 13.58
CA ASP A 199 16.32 -1.30 15.03
C ASP A 199 15.16 -0.63 15.79
N MET A 200 14.69 0.55 15.32
CA MET A 200 13.52 1.24 15.88
C MET A 200 12.25 0.39 15.73
N PHE A 201 12.00 -0.17 14.54
CA PHE A 201 10.86 -1.06 14.31
C PHE A 201 10.92 -2.31 15.19
N SER A 202 12.10 -2.91 15.35
CA SER A 202 12.27 -4.10 16.20
C SER A 202 11.93 -3.79 17.67
N MET A 203 12.35 -2.63 18.18
CA MET A 203 11.99 -2.17 19.52
C MET A 203 10.49 -1.90 19.66
N MET A 204 9.85 -1.29 18.65
CA MET A 204 8.41 -1.03 18.64
C MET A 204 7.61 -2.34 18.70
N VAL A 205 7.91 -3.31 17.83
CA VAL A 205 7.23 -4.61 17.82
C VAL A 205 7.42 -5.34 19.16
N LYS A 206 8.63 -5.31 19.73
CA LYS A 206 8.88 -5.88 21.06
C LYS A 206 8.03 -5.20 22.13
N SER A 207 7.96 -3.87 22.15
CA SER A 207 7.18 -3.09 23.11
C SER A 207 5.69 -3.43 23.05
N ILE A 208 5.14 -3.53 21.83
CA ILE A 208 3.75 -3.96 21.60
C ILE A 208 3.55 -5.37 22.17
N ALA A 209 4.44 -6.30 21.84
CA ALA A 209 4.36 -7.68 22.32
C ALA A 209 4.42 -7.76 23.85
N ASP A 210 5.32 -7.01 24.49
CA ASP A 210 5.46 -6.94 25.95
C ASP A 210 4.19 -6.35 26.61
N ASN A 211 3.54 -5.38 25.97
CA ASN A 211 2.29 -4.81 26.47
C ASN A 211 1.09 -5.74 26.27
N LEU A 212 0.99 -6.41 25.11
CA LEU A 212 -0.05 -7.40 24.85
C LEU A 212 0.08 -8.60 25.81
N ALA A 213 1.30 -9.02 26.13
CA ALA A 213 1.54 -10.12 27.06
C ALA A 213 1.05 -9.85 28.49
N LYS A 214 0.78 -8.59 28.86
CA LYS A 214 0.19 -8.20 30.15
C LYS A 214 -1.33 -8.33 30.19
N GLN A 215 -1.98 -8.51 29.03
CA GLN A 215 -3.43 -8.64 28.93
C GLN A 215 -3.85 -10.07 29.28
N PRO A 216 -4.95 -10.25 30.05
CA PRO A 216 -5.45 -11.59 30.39
C PRO A 216 -5.70 -12.45 29.15
N GLY A 217 -5.13 -13.66 29.13
CA GLY A 217 -5.29 -14.63 28.03
C GLY A 217 -4.27 -14.48 26.89
N LEU A 218 -3.38 -13.49 26.95
CA LEU A 218 -2.32 -13.26 25.95
C LEU A 218 -0.91 -13.52 26.50
N GLU A 219 -0.78 -14.14 27.66
CA GLU A 219 0.49 -14.36 28.37
C GLU A 219 1.47 -15.19 27.54
N VAL A 220 0.98 -16.01 26.60
CA VAL A 220 1.80 -16.80 25.66
C VAL A 220 2.73 -15.92 24.82
N ILE A 221 2.37 -14.66 24.56
CA ILE A 221 3.20 -13.69 23.83
C ILE A 221 4.54 -13.46 24.53
N SER A 222 4.59 -13.52 25.88
CA SER A 222 5.85 -13.43 26.63
C SER A 222 6.84 -14.55 26.26
N THR A 223 6.33 -15.73 25.91
CA THR A 223 7.17 -16.85 25.46
C THR A 223 7.70 -16.61 24.06
N PHE A 224 6.93 -15.96 23.18
CA PHE A 224 7.43 -15.50 21.89
C PHE A 224 8.57 -14.49 22.09
N VAL A 225 8.36 -13.42 22.85
CA VAL A 225 9.38 -12.37 23.10
C VAL A 225 10.67 -12.97 23.68
N ARG A 226 10.57 -13.84 24.70
CA ARG A 226 11.72 -14.52 25.31
C ARG A 226 12.50 -15.39 24.32
N ASN A 227 11.82 -15.98 23.34
CA ASN A 227 12.44 -16.85 22.35
C ASN A 227 12.94 -16.14 21.10
N THR A 228 12.55 -14.88 20.90
CA THR A 228 12.92 -14.06 19.74
C THR A 228 13.76 -12.87 20.20
N PHE A 229 13.13 -11.75 20.52
CA PHE A 229 13.77 -10.46 20.80
C PHE A 229 14.75 -10.49 21.98
N ASP A 230 14.47 -11.26 23.03
CA ASP A 230 15.38 -11.34 24.19
C ASP A 230 16.64 -12.16 23.89
N LYS A 231 16.59 -13.08 22.92
CA LYS A 231 17.75 -13.86 22.46
C LYS A 231 18.55 -13.12 21.39
N ASP A 232 17.83 -12.48 20.48
CA ASP A 232 18.40 -11.67 19.40
C ASP A 232 17.60 -10.36 19.29
N PRO A 233 18.15 -9.23 19.80
CA PRO A 233 17.53 -7.92 19.66
C PRO A 233 17.28 -7.51 18.20
N LYS A 234 18.00 -8.10 17.25
CA LYS A 234 17.86 -7.88 15.81
C LYS A 234 17.05 -8.98 15.12
N PHE A 235 16.30 -9.80 15.87
CA PHE A 235 15.58 -10.97 15.37
C PHE A 235 14.82 -10.73 14.05
N LEU A 236 14.04 -9.64 13.95
CA LEU A 236 13.29 -9.32 12.73
C LEU A 236 14.21 -9.01 11.54
N GLN A 237 15.28 -8.24 11.78
CA GLN A 237 16.29 -7.96 10.76
C GLN A 237 17.01 -9.24 10.33
N THR A 238 17.44 -10.07 11.28
CA THR A 238 18.09 -11.36 11.02
C THR A 238 17.24 -12.24 10.12
N ILE A 239 15.96 -12.42 10.44
CA ILE A 239 15.03 -13.21 9.61
C ILE A 239 14.80 -12.57 8.24
N GLY A 240 14.64 -11.25 8.17
CA GLY A 240 14.49 -10.54 6.90
C GLY A 240 15.72 -10.69 5.98
N ASP A 241 16.92 -10.60 6.55
CA ASP A 241 18.18 -10.75 5.83
C ASP A 241 18.36 -12.21 5.35
N GLU A 242 17.92 -13.22 6.10
CA GLU A 242 17.91 -14.62 5.63
C GLU A 242 17.04 -14.83 4.37
N TYR A 243 15.91 -14.14 4.24
CA TYR A 243 15.11 -14.17 3.01
C TYR A 243 15.80 -13.43 1.86
N LEU A 244 16.46 -12.30 2.14
CA LEU A 244 17.18 -11.52 1.13
C LEU A 244 18.41 -12.25 0.58
N GLU A 245 19.13 -12.94 1.46
CA GLU A 245 20.30 -13.77 1.15
C GLU A 245 19.94 -15.15 0.59
N GLU A 246 18.64 -15.42 0.38
CA GLU A 246 18.12 -16.68 -0.15
C GLU A 246 18.46 -17.92 0.68
N LYS A 247 18.78 -17.73 1.98
CA LYS A 247 18.90 -18.82 2.95
C LYS A 247 17.55 -19.48 3.24
N ARG A 248 16.46 -18.76 2.94
CA ARG A 248 15.09 -19.24 3.01
C ARG A 248 14.39 -19.01 1.67
N THR A 249 13.50 -19.94 1.32
CA THR A 249 12.54 -19.72 0.24
C THR A 249 11.69 -18.50 0.58
N SER A 250 11.67 -17.52 -0.33
CA SER A 250 10.87 -16.30 -0.17
C SER A 250 9.85 -16.14 -1.29
N VAL A 251 8.73 -15.52 -0.96
CA VAL A 251 7.74 -15.01 -1.90
C VAL A 251 7.55 -13.51 -1.70
N MET A 252 6.84 -12.87 -2.64
CA MET A 252 6.35 -11.51 -2.44
C MET A 252 5.21 -11.57 -1.43
N THR A 253 5.45 -11.03 -0.24
CA THR A 253 4.45 -10.94 0.84
C THR A 253 3.86 -9.54 0.83
N HIS A 254 2.53 -9.41 0.77
CA HIS A 254 1.82 -8.12 0.85
C HIS A 254 2.20 -7.32 2.11
N GLY A 255 2.39 -8.04 3.22
CA GLY A 255 2.83 -7.50 4.51
C GLY A 255 1.68 -6.97 5.37
N ASP A 256 0.69 -6.28 4.78
CA ASP A 256 -0.49 -5.75 5.50
C ASP A 256 -1.81 -6.30 4.94
N LEU A 257 -1.96 -7.62 4.72
CA LEU A 257 -3.21 -8.13 4.13
C LEU A 257 -4.27 -8.39 5.20
N TRP A 258 -5.20 -7.45 5.36
CA TRP A 258 -6.36 -7.54 6.24
C TRP A 258 -7.59 -6.88 5.59
N ALA A 259 -8.75 -6.96 6.25
CA ALA A 259 -10.04 -6.70 5.61
C ALA A 259 -10.19 -5.36 4.88
N PRO A 260 -9.66 -4.22 5.38
CA PRO A 260 -9.69 -2.94 4.69
C PRO A 260 -8.92 -2.90 3.36
N GLN A 261 -7.96 -3.80 3.16
CA GLN A 261 -7.10 -3.83 1.97
C GLN A 261 -7.67 -4.68 0.84
N ILE A 262 -8.85 -5.27 1.05
CA ILE A 262 -9.50 -6.17 0.10
C ILE A 262 -10.84 -5.53 -0.29
N LEU A 263 -10.93 -5.10 -1.54
CA LEU A 263 -12.14 -4.51 -2.11
C LEU A 263 -12.99 -5.59 -2.77
N TRP A 264 -14.28 -5.59 -2.45
CA TRP A 264 -15.24 -6.59 -2.90
C TRP A 264 -16.28 -5.96 -3.82
N ASP A 265 -16.55 -6.59 -4.95
CA ASP A 265 -17.64 -6.18 -5.84
C ASP A 265 -19.03 -6.56 -5.28
N LYS A 266 -20.08 -6.19 -6.00
CA LYS A 266 -21.48 -6.46 -5.62
C LYS A 266 -21.85 -7.95 -5.69
N GLU A 267 -21.04 -8.78 -6.34
CA GLU A 267 -21.16 -10.23 -6.42
C GLU A 267 -20.25 -10.95 -5.40
N ASP A 268 -19.66 -10.24 -4.44
CA ASP A 268 -18.72 -10.77 -3.44
C ASP A 268 -17.48 -11.45 -4.06
N ASN A 269 -17.00 -10.96 -5.20
CA ASN A 269 -15.67 -11.29 -5.71
C ASN A 269 -14.67 -10.19 -5.35
N ILE A 270 -13.40 -10.58 -5.23
CA ILE A 270 -12.31 -9.62 -4.99
C ILE A 270 -12.15 -8.77 -6.25
N ALA A 271 -12.47 -7.48 -6.13
CA ALA A 271 -12.28 -6.48 -7.16
C ALA A 271 -10.82 -6.00 -7.22
N GLY A 272 -10.20 -5.83 -6.05
CA GLY A 272 -8.83 -5.36 -5.94
C GLY A 272 -8.23 -5.54 -4.55
N ILE A 273 -6.92 -5.77 -4.52
CA ILE A 273 -6.08 -5.77 -3.32
C ILE A 273 -5.14 -4.57 -3.41
N ILE A 274 -5.18 -3.72 -2.38
CA ILE A 274 -4.52 -2.41 -2.34
C ILE A 274 -3.60 -2.29 -1.12
N ASP A 275 -2.87 -1.17 -1.04
CA ASP A 275 -2.02 -0.83 0.11
C ASP A 275 -0.80 -1.74 0.30
N TRP A 276 0.04 -1.79 -0.74
CA TRP A 276 1.25 -2.62 -0.82
C TRP A 276 2.47 -2.00 -0.12
N GLN A 277 2.26 -1.08 0.82
CA GLN A 277 3.30 -0.20 1.36
C GLN A 277 4.32 -0.88 2.28
N ILE A 278 4.02 -2.08 2.79
CA ILE A 278 4.96 -2.91 3.56
C ILE A 278 5.28 -4.24 2.88
N THR A 279 5.15 -4.28 1.55
CA THR A 279 5.48 -5.48 0.76
C THR A 279 6.96 -5.80 0.87
N HIS A 280 7.29 -7.07 1.07
CA HIS A 280 8.66 -7.52 1.29
C HIS A 280 8.86 -8.97 0.84
N ARG A 281 10.13 -9.41 0.85
CA ARG A 281 10.49 -10.83 0.73
C ARG A 281 10.22 -11.51 2.06
N GLY A 282 9.24 -12.40 2.09
CA GLY A 282 8.85 -13.11 3.31
C GLY A 282 8.55 -14.57 3.07
N SER A 283 8.06 -15.25 4.10
CA SER A 283 7.53 -16.60 3.95
C SER A 283 6.24 -16.59 3.10
N PRO A 284 5.94 -17.70 2.41
CA PRO A 284 4.59 -17.99 1.93
C PRO A 284 3.55 -18.03 3.04
#